data_AF-A0A6G0S9S2-F1
#
_entry.id   AF-A0A6G0S9S2-F1
#
_cell.length_a   1.000
_cell.length_b   1.000
_cell.length_c   1.000
_cell.angle_alpha   90.00
_cell.angle_beta   90.00
_cell.angle_gamma   90.00
#
_symmetry.space_group_name_H-M   'P 1'
#
loop_
_entity.id
_entity.type
_entity.pdbx_description
1 polymer ?
#
loop_
_entity_poly.entity_id
_entity_poly.type
_entity_poly.pdbx_seq_one_letter_code
_entity_poly.pdbx_strand_id
1 'polypeptide(L)'
;MVGLSLSELSPEELHAGDKIAYYSWAFVTGDPRGYRESVVLRVDSSTTEGTPIQVDTGEVVPLTMKLKRLVDHTGHPCTGEEAKWRNLRTFRLVDGTYDAPMRSSAFNRAVQDAIADAFAYARRLGGQEREDLVENAATGSALLAEQTGNDVSMSSTSVALVPTVAAYDAV
;
A
#
# COMPACT_ATOMS: atom_id res chain seq x y z
N MET A 1 43.24 17.76 -1.33
CA MET A 1 41.90 17.86 -1.94
C MET A 1 41.22 19.05 -1.30
N VAL A 2 41.18 20.19 -2.00
CA VAL A 2 40.52 21.40 -1.50
C VAL A 2 39.02 21.14 -1.60
N GLY A 3 38.32 21.09 -0.46
CA GLY A 3 36.87 20.99 -0.45
C GLY A 3 36.28 22.29 -0.97
N LEU A 4 35.31 22.20 -1.87
CA LEU A 4 34.59 23.39 -2.35
C LEU A 4 33.95 24.12 -1.15
N SER A 5 34.15 25.42 -1.08
CA SER A 5 33.48 26.29 -0.12
C SER A 5 31.97 26.27 -0.38
N LEU A 6 31.16 26.43 0.67
CA LEU A 6 29.71 26.55 0.55
C LEU A 6 29.29 27.70 -0.38
N SER A 7 30.16 28.70 -0.54
CA SER A 7 29.96 29.86 -1.43
C SER A 7 30.25 29.57 -2.90
N GLU A 8 30.92 28.45 -3.20
CA GLU A 8 31.25 28.02 -4.57
C GLU A 8 30.17 27.10 -5.16
N LEU A 9 29.19 26.70 -4.35
CA LEU A 9 28.01 25.99 -4.83
C LEU A 9 26.97 27.01 -5.28
N SER A 10 26.38 26.75 -6.45
CA SER A 10 25.22 27.50 -6.92
C SER A 10 24.10 27.43 -5.86
N PRO A 11 23.55 28.57 -5.42
CA PRO A 11 22.40 28.58 -4.52
C PRO A 11 21.26 27.78 -5.17
N GLU A 12 20.72 26.82 -4.44
CA GLU A 12 19.59 26.02 -4.90
C GLU A 12 18.51 26.01 -3.83
N GLU A 13 17.27 26.17 -4.28
CA GLU A 13 16.10 26.12 -3.41
C GLU A 13 15.52 24.72 -3.35
N LEU A 14 15.01 24.36 -2.18
CA LEU A 14 14.24 23.15 -1.98
C LEU A 14 12.83 23.52 -1.55
N HIS A 15 11.85 23.04 -2.31
CA HIS A 15 10.43 23.30 -2.12
C HIS A 15 9.68 22.03 -1.76
N ALA A 16 8.54 22.18 -1.08
CA ALA A 16 7.55 21.11 -1.02
C ALA A 16 7.04 20.80 -2.44
N GLY A 17 6.91 19.51 -2.77
CA GLY A 17 6.59 19.02 -4.11
C GLY A 17 7.81 18.62 -4.93
N ASP A 18 9.03 19.06 -4.57
CA ASP A 18 10.25 18.62 -5.26
C ASP A 18 10.41 17.09 -5.13
N LYS A 19 10.78 16.43 -6.22
CA LYS A 19 11.20 15.03 -6.23
C LYS A 19 12.71 14.96 -6.03
N ILE A 20 13.14 14.25 -4.98
CA ILE A 20 14.55 14.13 -4.61
C ILE A 20 15.01 12.67 -4.62
N ALA A 21 16.30 12.47 -4.85
CA ALA A 21 17.00 11.22 -4.61
C ALA A 21 17.94 11.37 -3.40
N TYR A 22 18.01 10.35 -2.56
CA TYR A 22 18.93 10.29 -1.42
C TYR A 22 19.32 8.84 -1.11
N TYR A 23 20.34 8.65 -0.28
CA TYR A 23 20.69 7.32 0.25
C TYR A 23 20.22 7.20 1.69
N SER A 24 19.38 6.20 1.98
CA SER A 24 18.91 5.91 3.33
C SER A 24 20.07 5.67 4.30
N TRP A 25 19.95 6.16 5.53
CA TRP A 25 21.03 6.13 6.52
C TRP A 25 21.37 4.71 7.00
N ALA A 26 20.49 3.74 6.74
CA ALA A 26 20.74 2.32 7.01
C ALA A 26 21.83 1.71 6.12
N PHE A 27 22.25 2.40 5.05
CA PHE A 27 23.24 1.93 4.09
C PHE A 27 24.37 2.94 3.90
N VAL A 28 25.53 2.44 3.45
CA VAL A 28 26.64 3.30 3.06
C VAL A 28 26.26 4.08 1.79
N THR A 29 26.61 5.37 1.74
CA THR A 29 26.38 6.20 0.55
C THR A 29 27.00 5.55 -0.70
N GLY A 30 26.18 5.36 -1.74
CA GLY A 30 26.58 4.67 -2.98
C GLY A 30 26.10 3.22 -3.07
N ASP A 31 25.67 2.60 -1.97
CA ASP A 31 25.04 1.26 -2.01
C ASP A 31 23.67 1.35 -2.71
N PRO A 32 23.43 0.62 -3.81
CA PRO A 32 22.16 0.64 -4.53
C PRO A 32 20.95 0.29 -3.66
N ARG A 33 21.11 -0.53 -2.62
CA ARG A 33 20.03 -0.90 -1.69
C ARG A 33 19.55 0.28 -0.85
N GLY A 34 20.43 1.27 -0.65
CA GLY A 34 20.13 2.49 0.08
C GLY A 34 19.49 3.58 -0.78
N TYR A 35 19.53 3.47 -2.12
CA TYR A 35 18.98 4.50 -2.98
C TYR A 35 17.46 4.64 -2.79
N ARG A 36 17.00 5.89 -2.61
CA ARG A 36 15.61 6.27 -2.47
C ARG A 36 15.32 7.42 -3.42
N GLU A 37 14.14 7.39 -4.02
CA GLU A 37 13.52 8.58 -4.60
C GLU A 37 12.29 8.89 -3.77
N SER A 38 12.05 10.15 -3.45
CA SER A 38 10.93 10.59 -2.63
C SER A 38 10.40 11.93 -3.10
N VAL A 39 9.16 12.24 -2.71
CA VAL A 39 8.59 13.58 -2.85
C VAL A 39 8.69 14.29 -1.51
N VAL A 40 9.13 15.55 -1.52
CA VAL A 40 9.13 16.40 -0.34
C VAL A 40 7.70 16.84 -0.04
N LEU A 41 7.15 16.40 1.09
CA LEU A 41 5.79 16.72 1.51
C LEU A 41 5.72 18.03 2.30
N ARG A 42 6.73 18.33 3.10
CA ARG A 42 6.79 19.54 3.91
C ARG A 42 8.22 20.02 4.01
N VAL A 43 8.38 21.34 3.99
CA VAL A 43 9.61 22.03 4.33
C VAL A 43 9.30 22.99 5.48
N ASP A 44 10.11 22.92 6.53
CA ASP A 44 10.05 23.76 7.71
C ASP A 44 11.47 24.19 8.10
N SER A 45 11.87 25.35 7.58
CA SER A 45 13.18 25.95 7.79
C SER A 45 13.43 26.39 9.24
N SER A 46 12.37 26.55 10.04
CA SER A 46 12.44 26.99 11.44
C SER A 46 12.71 25.86 12.42
N THR A 47 12.63 24.61 11.97
CA THR A 47 12.77 23.43 12.82
C THR A 47 14.15 23.35 13.47
N THR A 48 14.17 23.35 14.82
CA THR A 48 15.40 23.18 15.61
C THR A 48 15.83 21.72 15.74
N GLU A 49 14.96 20.77 15.38
CA GLU A 49 15.18 19.32 15.50
C GLU A 49 16.17 18.75 14.45
N GLY A 50 16.66 19.59 13.53
CA GLY A 50 17.65 19.19 12.52
C GLY A 50 17.10 18.37 11.35
N THR A 51 15.77 18.21 11.28
CA THR A 51 15.03 17.48 10.25
C THR A 51 13.98 18.40 9.62
N PRO A 52 14.42 19.35 8.77
CA PRO A 52 13.56 20.43 8.29
C PRO A 52 12.65 20.01 7.13
N ILE A 53 12.70 18.75 6.69
CA ILE A 53 11.86 18.24 5.60
C ILE A 53 11.16 16.95 6.00
N GLN A 54 9.95 16.77 5.46
CA GLN A 54 9.20 15.52 5.52
C GLN A 54 9.07 14.95 4.11
N VAL A 55 9.23 13.64 3.96
CA VAL A 55 9.17 12.93 2.67
C VAL A 55 8.09 11.85 2.66
N ASP A 56 7.58 11.50 1.48
CA ASP A 56 6.51 10.49 1.29
C ASP A 56 6.87 9.08 1.79
N THR A 57 8.16 8.76 1.82
CA THR A 57 8.67 7.50 2.39
C THR A 57 8.51 7.42 3.90
N GLY A 58 8.35 8.56 4.58
CA GLY A 58 8.35 8.67 6.04
C GLY A 58 9.74 8.53 6.68
N GLU A 59 10.80 8.37 5.89
CA GLU A 59 12.17 8.32 6.42
C GLU A 59 12.60 9.70 6.93
N VAL A 60 13.37 9.71 8.03
CA VAL A 60 13.95 10.95 8.55
C VAL A 60 15.14 11.35 7.69
N VAL A 61 15.13 12.58 7.17
CA VAL A 61 16.22 13.15 6.36
C VAL A 61 16.86 14.34 7.11
N PRO A 62 17.98 14.12 7.82
CA PRO A 62 18.70 15.18 8.51
C PRO A 62 19.43 16.12 7.56
N LEU A 63 19.73 17.31 8.04
CA LEU A 63 20.52 18.35 7.36
C LEU A 63 21.88 17.88 6.79
N THR A 64 22.48 16.85 7.36
CA THR A 64 23.78 16.30 6.95
C THR A 64 23.69 15.29 5.80
N MET A 65 22.50 14.78 5.48
CA MET A 65 22.33 13.84 4.38
C MET A 65 22.52 14.52 3.03
N LYS A 66 23.12 13.78 2.10
CA LYS A 66 23.22 14.19 0.70
C LYS A 66 21.95 13.81 -0.05
N LEU A 67 21.46 14.75 -0.84
CA LEU A 67 20.37 14.55 -1.76
C LEU A 67 20.66 15.19 -3.11
N LYS A 68 19.88 14.79 -4.10
CA LYS A 68 19.89 15.32 -5.46
C LYS A 68 18.46 15.63 -5.85
N ARG A 69 18.18 16.83 -6.38
CA ARG A 69 16.88 17.13 -6.97
C ARG A 69 16.78 16.43 -8.34
N LEU A 70 15.65 15.78 -8.57
CA LEU A 70 15.34 15.07 -9.80
C LEU A 70 14.31 15.83 -10.64
N VAL A 71 13.27 16.33 -9.98
CA VAL A 71 12.17 17.09 -10.58
C VAL A 71 11.81 18.19 -9.61
N ASP A 72 11.59 19.40 -10.11
CA ASP A 72 11.12 20.50 -9.28
C ASP A 72 9.62 20.37 -8.93
N HIS A 73 9.15 21.20 -8.00
CA HIS A 73 7.76 21.27 -7.58
C HIS A 73 6.79 21.69 -8.71
N THR A 74 7.29 22.21 -9.83
CA THR A 74 6.49 22.53 -11.03
C THR A 74 6.42 21.39 -12.04
N GLY A 75 7.14 20.29 -11.79
CA GLY A 75 7.18 19.10 -12.64
C GLY A 75 8.29 19.11 -13.71
N HIS A 76 9.20 20.10 -13.70
CA HIS A 76 10.31 20.13 -14.64
C HIS A 76 11.50 19.32 -14.12
N PRO A 77 12.13 18.48 -14.95
CA PRO A 77 13.34 17.77 -14.57
C PRO A 77 14.48 18.73 -14.22
N CYS A 78 15.08 18.56 -13.04
CA CYS A 78 16.29 19.29 -12.68
C CYS A 78 17.45 18.77 -13.55
N THR A 79 18.18 19.67 -14.21
CA THR A 79 19.31 19.31 -15.09
C THR A 79 20.57 20.09 -14.74
N GLY A 80 21.73 19.57 -15.17
CA GLY A 80 23.03 20.23 -15.00
C GLY A 80 23.38 20.59 -13.56
N GLU A 81 23.39 21.89 -13.26
CA GLU A 81 23.81 22.46 -11.98
C GLU A 81 22.84 22.20 -10.83
N GLU A 82 21.55 22.01 -11.11
CA GLU A 82 20.50 21.70 -10.11
C GLU A 82 20.47 20.20 -9.77
N ALA A 83 20.92 19.35 -10.70
CA ALA A 83 20.90 17.90 -10.58
C ALA A 83 22.14 17.32 -9.85
N LYS A 84 22.82 18.12 -9.02
CA LYS A 84 24.04 17.71 -8.29
C LYS A 84 23.73 17.17 -6.90
N TRP A 85 24.49 16.14 -6.50
CA TRP A 85 24.46 15.63 -5.14
C TRP A 85 25.08 16.64 -4.16
N ARG A 86 24.30 17.17 -3.23
CA ARG A 86 24.77 18.11 -2.20
C ARG A 86 24.08 17.85 -0.85
N ASN A 87 24.64 18.37 0.22
CA ASN A 87 24.06 18.18 1.56
C ASN A 87 22.77 19.00 1.70
N LEU A 88 21.76 18.49 2.39
CA LEU A 88 20.49 19.19 2.63
C LEU A 88 20.71 20.60 3.23
N ARG A 89 21.67 20.75 4.15
CA ARG A 89 22.03 22.04 4.76
C ARG A 89 22.53 23.13 3.80
N THR A 90 22.86 22.81 2.56
CA THR A 90 23.32 23.80 1.57
C THR A 90 22.17 24.38 0.74
N PHE A 91 20.97 23.80 0.83
CA PHE A 91 19.80 24.32 0.14
C PHE A 91 19.22 25.50 0.89
N ARG A 92 18.67 26.47 0.14
CA ARG A 92 17.73 27.44 0.68
C ARG A 92 16.38 26.75 0.82
N LEU A 93 15.97 26.48 2.05
CA LEU A 93 14.71 25.82 2.34
C LEU A 93 13.57 26.85 2.24
N VAL A 94 12.58 26.56 1.41
CA VAL A 94 11.39 27.40 1.24
C VAL A 94 10.22 26.71 1.91
N ASP A 95 9.71 27.32 2.99
CA ASP A 95 8.62 26.75 3.78
C ASP A 95 7.39 26.47 2.93
N GLY A 96 6.80 25.30 3.12
CA GLY A 96 5.65 24.90 2.34
C GLY A 96 5.19 23.48 2.65
N THR A 97 3.99 23.17 2.16
CA THR A 97 3.37 21.85 2.25
C THR A 97 2.86 21.43 0.90
N TYR A 98 3.02 20.15 0.58
CA TYR A 98 2.57 19.53 -0.65
C TYR A 98 1.73 18.30 -0.31
N ASP A 99 0.52 18.25 -0.86
CA ASP A 99 -0.40 17.15 -0.62
C ASP A 99 -0.08 15.99 -1.56
N ALA A 100 0.50 14.93 -1.00
CA ALA A 100 0.69 13.66 -1.67
C ALA A 100 0.56 12.51 -0.66
N PRO A 101 0.03 11.36 -1.09
CA PRO A 101 -0.10 10.21 -0.20
C PRO A 101 1.28 9.72 0.24
N MET A 102 1.42 9.46 1.54
CA MET A 102 2.56 8.71 2.04
C MET A 102 2.56 7.30 1.43
N ARG A 103 3.74 6.72 1.26
CA ARG A 103 3.86 5.34 0.77
C ARG A 103 3.18 4.35 1.70
N SER A 104 3.29 4.58 3.00
CA SER A 104 2.62 3.77 4.01
C SER A 104 1.09 3.88 3.92
N SER A 105 0.54 5.07 3.65
CA SER A 105 -0.91 5.22 3.50
C SER A 105 -1.42 4.61 2.21
N ALA A 106 -0.69 4.77 1.09
CA ALA A 106 -0.99 4.10 -0.16
C ALA A 106 -0.96 2.57 -0.02
N PHE A 107 0.06 2.04 0.65
CA PHE A 107 0.18 0.61 0.93
C PHE A 107 -0.95 0.09 1.83
N ASN A 108 -1.23 0.77 2.95
CA ASN A 108 -2.29 0.37 3.88
C ASN A 108 -3.65 0.32 3.19
N ARG A 109 -3.93 1.30 2.31
CA ARG A 109 -5.15 1.32 1.52
C ARG A 109 -5.22 0.12 0.57
N ALA A 110 -4.14 -0.16 -0.17
CA ALA A 110 -4.09 -1.30 -1.07
C ALA A 110 -4.30 -2.64 -0.34
N VAL A 111 -3.76 -2.80 0.86
CA VAL A 111 -3.98 -3.99 1.70
C VAL A 111 -5.44 -4.09 2.14
N GLN A 112 -6.04 -2.99 2.58
CA GLN A 112 -7.46 -2.97 2.98
C GLN A 112 -8.38 -3.32 1.81
N ASP A 113 -8.12 -2.76 0.63
CA ASP A 113 -8.89 -3.02 -0.59
C ASP A 113 -8.78 -4.51 -0.99
N ALA A 114 -7.58 -5.08 -0.98
CA ALA A 114 -7.37 -6.50 -1.30
C ALA A 114 -8.09 -7.45 -0.33
N ILE A 115 -8.13 -7.12 0.97
CA ILE A 115 -8.87 -7.90 1.97
C ILE A 115 -10.38 -7.82 1.69
N ALA A 116 -10.90 -6.62 1.42
CA ALA A 116 -12.31 -6.42 1.11
C ALA A 116 -12.73 -7.22 -0.14
N ASP A 117 -11.90 -7.21 -1.17
CA ASP A 117 -12.12 -7.98 -2.40
C ASP A 117 -12.11 -9.49 -2.16
N ALA A 118 -11.18 -10.00 -1.34
CA ALA A 118 -11.14 -11.42 -0.98
C ALA A 118 -12.43 -11.87 -0.26
N PHE A 119 -12.94 -11.06 0.68
CA PHE A 119 -14.21 -11.35 1.36
C PHE A 119 -15.42 -11.22 0.44
N ALA A 120 -15.42 -10.27 -0.49
CA ALA A 120 -16.47 -10.17 -1.50
C ALA A 120 -16.48 -11.40 -2.41
N TYR A 121 -15.29 -11.87 -2.83
CA TYR A 121 -15.13 -13.08 -3.63
C TYR A 121 -15.61 -14.34 -2.91
N ALA A 122 -15.18 -14.57 -1.67
CA ALA A 122 -15.58 -15.74 -0.89
C ALA A 122 -17.10 -15.81 -0.65
N ARG A 123 -17.74 -14.66 -0.40
CA ARG A 123 -19.20 -14.57 -0.26
C ARG A 123 -19.93 -14.91 -1.56
N ARG A 124 -19.40 -14.50 -2.71
CA ARG A 124 -19.96 -14.85 -4.03
C ARG A 124 -19.83 -16.34 -4.29
N LEU A 125 -18.65 -16.93 -4.01
CA LEU A 125 -18.42 -18.36 -4.21
C LEU A 125 -19.36 -19.21 -3.34
N GLY A 126 -19.49 -18.90 -2.04
CA GLY A 126 -20.43 -19.62 -1.16
C GLY A 126 -21.91 -19.35 -1.48
N GLY A 127 -22.21 -18.25 -2.16
CA GLY A 127 -23.52 -18.00 -2.77
C GLY A 127 -23.78 -18.91 -3.97
N GLN A 128 -22.81 -18.99 -4.89
CA GLN A 128 -22.87 -19.87 -6.06
C GLN A 128 -22.98 -21.36 -5.67
N GLU A 129 -22.19 -21.84 -4.71
CA GLU A 129 -22.31 -23.22 -4.23
C GLU A 129 -23.70 -23.53 -3.64
N ARG A 130 -24.35 -22.54 -3.01
CA ARG A 130 -25.73 -22.69 -2.51
C ARG A 130 -26.76 -22.65 -3.64
N GLU A 131 -26.58 -21.78 -4.63
CA GLU A 131 -27.47 -21.70 -5.80
C GLU A 131 -27.38 -22.97 -6.66
N ASP A 132 -26.17 -23.49 -6.90
CA ASP A 132 -25.93 -24.74 -7.64
C ASP A 132 -26.54 -25.95 -6.91
N LEU A 133 -26.47 -26.00 -5.58
CA LEU A 133 -27.12 -27.06 -4.79
C LEU A 133 -28.65 -26.97 -4.88
N VAL A 134 -29.22 -25.77 -4.89
CA VAL A 134 -30.67 -25.55 -5.03
C VAL A 134 -31.15 -25.91 -6.44
N GLU A 135 -30.42 -25.54 -7.48
CA GLU A 135 -30.76 -25.87 -8.88
C GLU A 135 -30.63 -27.37 -9.15
N ASN A 136 -29.60 -28.04 -8.61
CA ASN A 136 -29.46 -29.49 -8.69
C ASN A 136 -30.51 -30.24 -7.86
N ALA A 137 -30.91 -29.73 -6.69
CA ALA A 137 -31.99 -30.30 -5.89
C ALA A 137 -33.36 -30.13 -6.56
N ALA A 138 -33.60 -29.01 -7.24
CA ALA A 138 -34.81 -28.76 -8.03
C ALA A 138 -34.87 -29.68 -9.26
N THR A 139 -33.76 -29.87 -9.96
CA THR A 139 -33.67 -30.77 -11.13
C THR A 139 -33.79 -32.24 -10.73
N GLY A 140 -33.17 -32.64 -9.61
CA GLY A 140 -33.30 -33.99 -9.04
C GLY A 140 -34.72 -34.28 -8.54
N SER A 141 -35.40 -33.30 -7.93
CA SER A 141 -36.81 -33.44 -7.54
C SER A 141 -37.75 -33.50 -8.74
N ALA A 142 -37.46 -32.79 -9.83
CA ALA A 142 -38.25 -32.86 -11.07
C ALA A 142 -38.11 -34.22 -11.77
N LEU A 143 -36.90 -34.79 -11.82
CA LEU A 143 -36.65 -36.13 -12.36
C LEU A 143 -37.31 -37.25 -11.53
N LEU A 144 -37.38 -37.09 -10.20
CA LEU A 144 -38.11 -38.02 -9.33
C LEU A 144 -39.63 -37.87 -9.47
N ALA A 145 -40.14 -36.66 -9.72
CA ALA A 145 -41.56 -36.44 -9.97
C ALA A 145 -42.03 -37.07 -11.29
N GLU A 146 -41.22 -37.04 -12.36
CA GLU A 146 -41.54 -37.70 -13.63
C GLU A 146 -41.55 -39.24 -13.55
N GLN A 147 -40.89 -39.84 -12.55
CA GLN A 147 -40.92 -41.31 -12.33
C GLN A 147 -42.10 -41.80 -11.48
N THR A 148 -42.92 -40.92 -10.90
CA THR A 148 -44.06 -41.32 -10.05
C THR A 148 -45.37 -41.54 -10.81
N GLY A 149 -45.32 -41.57 -12.14
CA GLY A 149 -46.50 -41.75 -13.01
C GLY A 149 -46.90 -43.19 -13.34
N ASN A 150 -46.21 -44.23 -12.87
CA ASN A 150 -46.62 -45.62 -13.10
C ASN A 150 -46.50 -46.46 -11.82
N ASP A 151 -47.64 -47.01 -11.40
CA ASP A 151 -47.87 -47.84 -10.21
C ASP A 151 -46.86 -49.00 -10.03
N VAL A 152 -46.50 -49.29 -8.77
CA VAL A 152 -46.91 -50.53 -8.02
C VAL A 152 -46.08 -50.72 -6.71
N SER A 153 -46.82 -50.86 -5.60
CA SER A 153 -46.58 -51.60 -4.34
C SER A 153 -45.33 -51.43 -3.45
N MET A 154 -45.64 -51.03 -2.21
CA MET A 154 -45.22 -51.59 -0.91
C MET A 154 -43.72 -51.70 -0.58
N SER A 155 -43.26 -50.87 0.38
CA SER A 155 -42.88 -51.36 1.72
C SER A 155 -42.48 -50.18 2.62
N SER A 156 -43.15 -50.05 3.77
CA SER A 156 -42.82 -49.06 4.79
C SER A 156 -41.63 -49.52 5.62
N THR A 157 -40.56 -48.73 5.65
CA THR A 157 -39.58 -48.78 6.73
C THR A 157 -39.30 -47.36 7.18
N SER A 158 -39.93 -46.94 8.29
CA SER A 158 -39.60 -45.68 8.95
C SER A 158 -38.25 -45.85 9.66
N VAL A 159 -37.22 -45.15 9.22
CA VAL A 159 -36.02 -44.93 10.04
C VAL A 159 -36.10 -43.50 10.57
N ALA A 160 -36.47 -43.38 11.84
CA ALA A 160 -36.39 -42.13 12.57
C ALA A 160 -34.91 -41.78 12.77
N LEU A 161 -34.44 -40.68 12.15
CA LEU A 161 -33.14 -40.11 12.47
C LEU A 161 -33.29 -39.25 13.73
N VAL A 162 -32.73 -39.75 14.83
CA VAL A 162 -32.56 -39.02 16.10
C VAL A 162 -31.51 -37.92 15.91
N PRO A 163 -31.75 -36.67 16.35
CA PRO A 163 -30.70 -35.66 16.39
C PRO A 163 -29.93 -35.79 17.69
N THR A 164 -28.68 -36.27 17.65
CA THR A 164 -27.78 -36.15 18.80
C THR A 164 -27.01 -34.84 18.69
N VAL A 165 -27.50 -33.86 19.43
CA VAL A 165 -26.76 -32.65 19.82
C VAL A 165 -25.69 -33.07 20.82
N ALA A 166 -24.42 -32.83 20.52
CA ALA A 166 -23.36 -32.84 21.53
C ALA A 166 -22.73 -31.44 21.57
N ALA A 167 -23.25 -30.65 22.51
CA ALA A 167 -22.53 -29.52 23.07
C ALA A 167 -21.30 -30.05 23.83
N TYR A 168 -20.17 -29.39 23.70
CA TYR A 168 -19.10 -29.47 24.69
C TYR A 168 -18.67 -28.05 25.03
N ASP A 169 -19.03 -27.65 26.25
CA ASP A 169 -18.58 -26.43 26.92
C ASP A 169 -17.18 -26.62 27.53
N ALA A 170 -16.48 -25.50 27.57
CA ALA A 170 -15.39 -25.05 28.43
C ALA A 170 -14.75 -26.02 29.46
N VAL A 171 -13.41 -26.06 29.44
CA VAL A 171 -12.53 -25.53 30.51
C VAL A 171 -11.34 -24.84 29.86
#